data_AF-A0A971R9V2-F1
#
_entry.id   AF-A0A971R9V2-F1
#
_cell.length_a   1.000
_cell.length_b   1.000
_cell.length_c   1.000
_cell.angle_alpha   90.00
_cell.angle_beta   90.00
_cell.angle_gamma   90.00
#
_symmetry.space_group_name_H-M   'P 1'
#
loop_
_entity.id
_entity.type
_entity.pdbx_description
1 polymer ?
#
loop_
_entity_poly.entity_id
_entity_poly.type
_entity_poly.pdbx_seq_one_letter_code
_entity_poly.pdbx_strand_id
1 'polypeptide(L)'
;MGFRIRVERLTFNLRLSRVFMVCAYYMLAIALFLSHVYEGSGDTKHNEITTPAVSALQSMFFTFTLLSILLPTYISRRQLLIHATIVLGVITLYLVAAFSIEKYQIIVNIGVFAYLCLLVFYTRFFLKKYALSVRQLEDYYDEDEQGRLHWVKISFFTALIIGIFASVSTYFPFWVDYWFVSFYIVFYIWFVIRFYNYVTKIDFYLAA
;
A
#
# COMPACT_ATOMS: atom_id res chain seq x y z
N MET A 1 22.76 16.83 -20.10
CA MET A 1 22.60 15.38 -19.79
C MET A 1 21.79 15.10 -18.52
N GLY A 2 21.93 15.86 -17.43
CA GLY A 2 21.22 15.59 -16.16
C GLY A 2 19.69 15.71 -16.21
N PHE A 3 19.13 16.59 -17.05
CA PHE A 3 17.69 16.78 -17.20
C PHE A 3 16.98 15.56 -17.83
N ARG A 4 17.54 15.01 -18.92
CA ARG A 4 17.01 13.84 -19.62
C ARG A 4 17.02 12.57 -18.76
N ILE A 5 18.08 12.38 -17.98
CA ILE A 5 18.20 11.25 -17.00
C ILE A 5 17.15 11.38 -15.87
N ARG A 6 16.76 12.61 -15.50
CA ARG A 6 15.73 12.86 -14.49
C ARG A 6 14.33 12.51 -15.03
N VAL A 7 14.04 12.88 -16.29
CA VAL A 7 12.75 12.60 -16.95
C VAL A 7 12.53 11.10 -17.20
N GLU A 8 13.54 10.38 -17.69
CA GLU A 8 13.45 8.92 -17.89
C GLU A 8 13.24 8.16 -16.57
N ARG A 9 13.84 8.66 -15.47
CA ARG A 9 13.69 8.06 -14.14
C ARG A 9 12.29 8.30 -13.56
N LEU A 10 11.74 9.50 -13.76
CA LEU A 10 10.39 9.88 -13.34
C LEU A 10 9.33 9.04 -14.07
N THR A 11 9.39 8.97 -15.40
CA THR A 11 8.43 8.21 -16.22
C THR A 11 8.44 6.72 -15.89
N PHE A 12 9.61 6.13 -15.65
CA PHE A 12 9.70 4.74 -15.20
C PHE A 12 9.10 4.53 -13.81
N ASN A 13 9.39 5.40 -12.85
CA ASN A 13 8.84 5.29 -11.49
C ASN A 13 7.30 5.45 -11.50
N LEU A 14 6.75 6.26 -12.40
CA LEU A 14 5.30 6.37 -12.61
C LEU A 14 4.71 5.07 -13.19
N ARG A 15 5.36 4.44 -14.17
CA ARG A 15 4.93 3.11 -14.68
C ARG A 15 4.98 2.06 -13.58
N LEU A 16 6.04 2.03 -12.78
CA LEU A 16 6.17 1.11 -11.64
C LEU A 16 5.06 1.33 -10.60
N SER A 17 4.74 2.59 -10.31
CA SER A 17 3.64 2.97 -9.40
C SER A 17 2.28 2.49 -9.93
N ARG A 18 2.03 2.64 -11.24
CA ARG A 18 0.83 2.10 -11.90
C ARG A 18 0.75 0.58 -11.72
N VAL A 19 1.85 -0.14 -11.95
CA VAL A 19 1.90 -1.60 -11.79
C VAL A 19 1.60 -2.00 -10.35
N PHE A 20 2.25 -1.39 -9.36
CA PHE A 20 1.97 -1.69 -7.94
C PHE A 20 0.54 -1.38 -7.53
N MET A 21 -0.03 -0.28 -8.04
CA MET A 21 -1.44 0.04 -7.82
C MET A 21 -2.32 -1.05 -8.42
N VAL A 22 -2.14 -1.41 -9.70
CA VAL A 22 -2.92 -2.49 -10.34
C VAL A 22 -2.78 -3.81 -9.56
N CYS A 23 -1.57 -4.19 -9.13
CA CYS A 23 -1.35 -5.38 -8.30
C CYS A 23 -2.11 -5.33 -6.97
N ALA A 24 -2.12 -4.18 -6.28
CA ALA A 24 -2.89 -4.02 -5.04
C ALA A 24 -4.40 -4.18 -5.25
N TYR A 25 -4.91 -3.74 -6.41
CA TYR A 25 -6.35 -3.81 -6.74
C TYR A 25 -6.74 -5.24 -7.14
N TYR A 26 -5.89 -5.94 -7.90
CA TYR A 26 -6.08 -7.35 -8.21
C TYR A 26 -6.00 -8.22 -6.96
N MET A 27 -5.05 -7.96 -6.05
CA MET A 27 -4.98 -8.69 -4.78
C MET A 27 -6.25 -8.52 -3.95
N LEU A 28 -6.80 -7.32 -3.90
CA LEU A 28 -8.08 -7.08 -3.23
C LEU A 28 -9.20 -7.90 -3.88
N ALA A 29 -9.34 -7.84 -5.21
CA ALA A 29 -10.39 -8.56 -5.92
C ALA A 29 -10.29 -10.07 -5.68
N ILE A 30 -9.07 -10.62 -5.70
CA ILE A 30 -8.81 -12.03 -5.38
C ILE A 30 -9.17 -12.33 -3.93
N ALA A 31 -8.79 -11.47 -2.98
CA ALA A 31 -9.08 -11.69 -1.57
C ALA A 31 -10.58 -11.68 -1.26
N LEU A 32 -11.33 -10.73 -1.83
CA LEU A 32 -12.79 -10.66 -1.72
C LEU A 32 -13.48 -11.86 -2.40
N PHE A 33 -12.95 -12.30 -3.54
CA PHE A 33 -13.46 -13.49 -4.21
C PHE A 33 -13.21 -14.75 -3.37
N LEU A 34 -12.00 -14.92 -2.83
CA LEU A 34 -11.66 -16.04 -1.95
C LEU A 34 -12.50 -16.00 -0.68
N SER A 35 -12.67 -14.85 -0.02
CA SER A 35 -13.51 -14.76 1.19
C SER A 35 -14.94 -15.18 0.89
N HIS A 36 -15.51 -14.75 -0.24
CA HIS A 36 -16.85 -15.14 -0.64
C HIS A 36 -16.99 -16.64 -0.95
N VAL A 37 -15.99 -17.24 -1.60
CA VAL A 37 -15.97 -18.68 -1.91
C VAL A 37 -15.85 -19.51 -0.62
N TYR A 38 -15.02 -19.09 0.33
CA TYR A 38 -14.80 -19.82 1.59
C TYR A 38 -15.92 -19.61 2.62
N GLU A 39 -16.63 -18.48 2.59
CA GLU A 39 -17.88 -18.29 3.37
C GLU A 39 -18.93 -19.35 2.99
N GLY A 40 -19.01 -19.70 1.71
CA GLY A 40 -19.92 -20.75 1.22
C GLY A 40 -19.56 -22.16 1.66
N SER A 41 -18.31 -22.42 2.06
CA SER A 41 -17.83 -23.74 2.50
C SER A 41 -17.82 -23.94 4.02
N GLY A 42 -18.12 -22.90 4.81
CA GLY A 42 -18.17 -22.96 6.28
C GLY A 42 -16.81 -23.13 6.97
N ASP A 43 -15.70 -22.99 6.24
CA ASP A 43 -14.33 -23.26 6.73
C ASP A 43 -13.57 -21.94 6.94
N THR A 44 -13.78 -21.32 8.11
CA THR A 44 -13.27 -19.96 8.43
C THR A 44 -11.75 -19.90 8.53
N LYS A 45 -11.09 -21.05 8.73
CA LYS A 45 -9.64 -21.18 8.88
C LYS A 45 -8.86 -20.57 7.71
N HIS A 46 -9.30 -20.84 6.48
CA HIS A 46 -8.61 -20.34 5.28
C HIS A 46 -8.69 -18.82 5.16
N ASN A 47 -9.83 -18.23 5.51
CA ASN A 47 -10.02 -16.79 5.48
C ASN A 47 -9.14 -16.12 6.55
N GLU A 48 -9.23 -16.58 7.80
CA GLU A 48 -8.46 -16.02 8.94
C GLU A 48 -6.95 -16.03 8.72
N ILE A 49 -6.42 -17.08 8.09
CA ILE A 49 -4.98 -17.19 7.79
C ILE A 49 -4.57 -16.23 6.66
N THR A 50 -5.40 -16.06 5.64
CA THR A 50 -5.03 -15.32 4.43
C THR A 50 -5.24 -13.81 4.56
N THR A 51 -6.20 -13.35 5.37
CA THR A 51 -6.50 -11.91 5.55
C THR A 51 -5.29 -11.08 5.99
N PRO A 52 -4.48 -11.47 7.00
CA PRO A 52 -3.32 -10.69 7.42
C PRO A 52 -2.23 -10.63 6.35
N ALA A 53 -2.04 -11.72 5.60
CA ALA A 53 -1.05 -11.80 4.52
C ALA A 53 -1.41 -10.87 3.35
N VAL A 54 -2.67 -10.89 2.92
CA VAL A 54 -3.18 -9.99 1.87
C VAL A 54 -3.07 -8.54 2.32
N SER A 55 -3.50 -8.23 3.55
CA SER A 55 -3.46 -6.86 4.10
C SER A 55 -2.03 -6.33 4.18
N ALA A 56 -1.06 -7.17 4.54
CA ALA A 56 0.35 -6.83 4.56
C ALA A 56 0.91 -6.52 3.16
N LEU A 57 0.63 -7.39 2.18
CA LEU A 57 1.04 -7.18 0.78
C LEU A 57 0.45 -5.90 0.20
N GLN A 58 -0.83 -5.68 0.45
CA GLN A 58 -1.56 -4.51 -0.03
C GLN A 58 -1.02 -3.21 0.58
N SER A 59 -0.76 -3.21 1.89
CA SER A 59 -0.15 -2.08 2.60
C SER A 59 1.26 -1.77 2.06
N MET A 60 2.03 -2.81 1.73
CA MET A 60 3.33 -2.67 1.08
C MET A 60 3.20 -2.02 -0.30
N PHE A 61 2.29 -2.51 -1.16
CA PHE A 61 2.08 -1.94 -2.49
C PHE A 61 1.62 -0.47 -2.45
N PHE A 62 0.71 -0.13 -1.53
CA PHE A 62 0.30 1.26 -1.33
C PHE A 62 1.45 2.15 -0.88
N THR A 63 2.19 1.69 0.11
CA THR A 63 3.35 2.43 0.64
C THR A 63 4.37 2.66 -0.46
N PHE A 64 4.65 1.65 -1.28
CA PHE A 64 5.61 1.75 -2.39
C PHE A 64 5.11 2.66 -3.51
N THR A 65 3.83 2.58 -3.85
CA THR A 65 3.18 3.48 -4.82
C THR A 65 3.32 4.93 -4.37
N LEU A 66 2.95 5.22 -3.11
CA LEU A 66 3.02 6.57 -2.54
C LEU A 66 4.46 7.08 -2.40
N LEU A 67 5.41 6.23 -1.98
CA LEU A 67 6.82 6.58 -1.93
C LEU A 67 7.41 6.88 -3.31
N SER A 68 7.02 6.10 -4.32
CA SER A 68 7.46 6.29 -5.70
C SER A 68 6.92 7.61 -6.29
N ILE A 69 5.76 8.07 -5.82
CA ILE A 69 5.22 9.41 -6.13
C ILE A 69 5.95 10.51 -5.34
N LEU A 70 6.27 10.26 -4.06
CA LEU A 70 6.83 11.24 -3.12
C LEU A 70 8.29 11.60 -3.38
N LEU A 71 9.11 10.64 -3.83
CA LEU A 71 10.52 10.87 -4.21
C LEU A 71 10.81 10.24 -5.58
N PRO A 72 10.63 10.98 -6.69
CA PRO A 72 11.02 10.47 -8.00
C PRO A 72 12.54 10.31 -8.18
N THR A 73 13.36 10.96 -7.35
CA THR A 73 14.80 11.16 -7.66
C THR A 73 15.77 10.36 -6.79
N TYR A 74 15.39 9.93 -5.57
CA TYR A 74 16.38 9.50 -4.56
C TYR A 74 16.15 8.17 -3.84
N ILE A 75 15.06 7.44 -4.11
CA ILE A 75 14.92 6.10 -3.55
C ILE A 75 15.67 5.12 -4.45
N SER A 76 16.77 4.56 -3.94
CA SER A 76 17.48 3.48 -4.61
C SER A 76 16.49 2.32 -4.78
N ARG A 77 16.14 2.00 -6.03
CA ARG A 77 15.25 0.88 -6.39
C ARG A 77 15.65 -0.42 -5.71
N ARG A 78 16.96 -0.59 -5.50
CA ARG A 78 17.54 -1.73 -4.78
C ARG A 78 17.06 -1.78 -3.33
N GLN A 79 16.95 -0.65 -2.63
CA GLN A 79 16.41 -0.61 -1.26
C GLN A 79 14.93 -0.99 -1.23
N LEU A 80 14.12 -0.46 -2.16
CA LEU A 80 12.71 -0.84 -2.27
C LEU A 80 12.55 -2.33 -2.55
N LEU A 81 13.31 -2.88 -3.50
CA LEU A 81 13.28 -4.31 -3.83
C LEU A 81 13.76 -5.18 -2.68
N ILE A 82 14.81 -4.79 -1.96
CA ILE A 82 15.27 -5.53 -0.77
C ILE A 82 14.17 -5.55 0.29
N HIS A 83 13.53 -4.41 0.59
CA HIS A 83 12.40 -4.38 1.51
C HIS A 83 11.23 -5.23 1.01
N ALA A 84 10.95 -5.21 -0.30
CA ALA A 84 9.93 -6.03 -0.93
C ALA A 84 10.19 -7.53 -0.69
N THR A 85 11.40 -7.97 -1.01
CA THR A 85 11.81 -9.38 -0.91
C THR A 85 11.78 -9.85 0.54
N ILE A 86 12.23 -9.01 1.49
CA ILE A 86 12.17 -9.33 2.91
C ILE A 86 10.71 -9.53 3.36
N VAL A 87 9.82 -8.59 3.03
CA VAL A 87 8.42 -8.66 3.44
C VAL A 87 7.71 -9.84 2.77
N LEU A 88 7.95 -10.08 1.49
CA LEU A 88 7.45 -11.28 0.79
C LEU A 88 7.94 -12.58 1.43
N GLY A 89 9.21 -12.64 1.82
CA GLY A 89 9.78 -13.78 2.53
C GLY A 89 9.10 -14.03 3.88
N VAL A 90 8.88 -12.97 4.66
CA VAL A 90 8.17 -13.06 5.96
C VAL A 90 6.72 -13.52 5.77
N ILE A 91 6.01 -13.00 4.76
CA ILE A 91 4.63 -13.39 4.47
C ILE A 91 4.56 -14.86 4.03
N THR A 92 5.50 -15.29 3.19
CA THR A 92 5.58 -16.70 2.75
C THR A 92 5.85 -17.63 3.93
N LEU A 93 6.78 -17.26 4.81
CA LEU A 93 7.07 -18.01 6.03
C LEU A 93 5.85 -18.08 6.97
N TYR A 94 5.13 -16.97 7.14
CA TYR A 94 3.89 -16.92 7.91
C TYR A 94 2.83 -17.87 7.33
N LEU A 95 2.60 -17.85 6.01
CA LEU A 95 1.63 -18.74 5.37
C LEU A 95 2.00 -20.21 5.56
N VAL A 96 3.26 -20.57 5.33
CA VAL A 96 3.74 -21.95 5.53
C VAL A 96 3.54 -22.39 6.98
N ALA A 97 3.89 -21.55 7.95
CA ALA A 97 3.70 -21.85 9.37
C ALA A 97 2.22 -21.98 9.75
N ALA A 98 1.36 -21.08 9.26
CA ALA A 98 -0.07 -21.07 9.57
C ALA A 98 -0.81 -22.28 8.99
N PHE A 99 -0.38 -22.78 7.82
CA PHE A 99 -0.96 -24.00 7.22
C PHE A 99 -0.40 -25.30 7.84
N SER A 100 0.83 -25.30 8.35
CA SER A 100 1.49 -26.52 8.84
C SER A 100 1.16 -26.87 10.30
N ILE A 101 0.75 -25.89 11.12
CA ILE A 101 0.57 -26.07 12.57
C ILE A 101 -0.91 -26.20 12.92
N GLU A 102 -1.26 -27.19 13.77
CA GLU A 102 -2.65 -27.43 14.21
C GLU A 102 -3.24 -26.26 15.01
N LYS A 103 -2.44 -25.57 15.83
CA LYS A 103 -2.83 -24.35 16.57
C LYS A 103 -2.67 -23.08 15.74
N TYR A 104 -3.34 -23.02 14.59
CA TYR A 104 -3.22 -21.91 13.64
C TYR A 104 -3.64 -20.55 14.23
N GLN A 105 -4.60 -20.50 15.17
CA GLN A 105 -5.09 -19.26 15.77
C GLN A 105 -4.00 -18.44 16.47
N ILE A 106 -3.04 -19.11 17.12
CA ILE A 106 -1.91 -18.42 17.78
C ILE A 106 -1.02 -17.76 16.72
N ILE A 107 -0.81 -18.44 15.59
CA ILE A 107 0.01 -17.95 14.48
C ILE A 107 -0.70 -16.79 13.78
N VAL A 108 -2.01 -16.88 13.57
CA VAL A 108 -2.82 -15.78 13.02
C VAL A 108 -2.69 -14.54 13.92
N ASN A 109 -2.80 -14.69 15.23
CA ASN A 109 -2.67 -13.56 16.15
C ASN A 109 -1.26 -12.94 16.15
N ILE A 110 -0.22 -13.76 16.05
CA ILE A 110 1.17 -13.30 15.84
C ILE A 110 1.29 -12.58 14.49
N GLY A 111 0.64 -13.09 13.44
CA GLY A 111 0.59 -12.49 12.10
C GLY A 111 -0.07 -11.11 12.10
N VAL A 112 -1.20 -10.96 12.79
CA VAL A 112 -1.88 -9.67 12.98
C VAL A 112 -0.99 -8.70 13.75
N PHE A 113 -0.34 -9.15 14.82
CA PHE A 113 0.60 -8.30 15.57
C PHE A 113 1.79 -7.87 14.71
N ALA A 114 2.36 -8.78 13.93
CA ALA A 114 3.44 -8.48 12.98
C ALA A 114 2.98 -7.50 11.89
N TYR A 115 1.75 -7.63 11.39
CA TYR A 115 1.13 -6.69 10.46
C TYR A 115 1.00 -5.28 11.06
N LEU A 116 0.52 -5.16 12.31
CA LEU A 116 0.45 -3.87 13.00
C LEU A 116 1.85 -3.23 13.18
N CYS A 117 2.85 -4.05 13.52
CA CYS A 117 4.24 -3.59 13.59
C CYS A 117 4.75 -3.12 12.22
N LEU A 118 4.40 -3.83 11.14
CA LEU A 118 4.72 -3.46 9.77
C LEU A 118 4.08 -2.13 9.37
N LEU A 119 2.81 -1.89 9.74
CA LEU A 119 2.14 -0.61 9.54
C LEU A 119 2.87 0.54 10.25
N VAL A 120 3.25 0.36 11.52
CA VAL A 120 4.00 1.37 12.28
C VAL A 120 5.36 1.64 11.62
N PHE A 121 6.05 0.58 11.19
CA PHE A 121 7.31 0.70 10.47
C PHE A 121 7.15 1.50 9.17
N TYR A 122 6.17 1.16 8.33
CA TYR A 122 5.89 1.88 7.10
C TYR A 122 5.48 3.33 7.33
N THR A 123 4.73 3.60 8.40
CA THR A 123 4.36 4.97 8.79
C THR A 123 5.59 5.80 9.11
N ARG A 124 6.49 5.29 9.93
CA ARG A 124 7.74 5.99 10.26
C ARG A 124 8.64 6.14 9.03
N PHE A 125 8.71 5.12 8.19
CA PHE A 125 9.48 5.16 6.96
C PHE A 125 8.95 6.24 6.00
N PHE A 126 7.62 6.30 5.82
CA PHE A 126 6.96 7.32 5.02
C PHE A 126 7.18 8.71 5.58
N LEU A 127 6.99 8.93 6.89
CA LEU A 127 7.21 10.25 7.53
C LEU A 127 8.66 10.73 7.41
N LYS A 128 9.63 9.83 7.58
CA LYS A 128 11.06 10.17 7.42
C LYS A 128 11.35 10.61 5.98
N LYS A 129 10.79 9.92 4.98
CA LYS A 129 10.96 10.26 3.57
C LYS A 129 10.18 11.53 3.19
N TYR A 130 8.99 11.72 3.74
CA TYR A 130 8.19 12.93 3.58
C TYR A 130 8.91 14.17 4.11
N ALA A 131 9.48 14.11 5.32
CA ALA A 131 10.24 15.23 5.88
C ALA A 131 11.46 15.60 5.03
N LEU A 132 12.13 14.60 4.42
CA LEU A 132 13.21 14.85 3.47
C LEU A 132 12.69 15.52 2.19
N SER A 133 11.56 15.07 1.62
CA SER A 133 10.95 15.73 0.46
C SER A 133 10.51 17.16 0.74
N VAL A 134 9.94 17.43 1.92
CA VAL A 134 9.54 18.80 2.31
C VAL A 134 10.75 19.72 2.37
N ARG A 135 11.84 19.29 3.04
CA ARG A 135 13.08 20.08 3.14
C ARG A 135 13.67 20.38 1.76
N GLN A 136 13.65 19.40 0.85
CA GLN A 136 14.13 19.60 -0.53
C GLN A 136 13.25 20.56 -1.35
N LEU A 137 11.95 20.64 -1.03
CA LEU A 137 11.00 21.56 -1.67
C LEU A 137 11.22 23.00 -1.21
N GLU A 138 11.49 23.18 0.08
CA GLU A 138 11.71 24.49 0.70
C GLU A 138 12.95 25.18 0.12
N ASP A 139 13.96 24.39 -0.29
CA ASP A 139 15.15 24.87 -1.00
C ASP A 139 14.89 25.22 -2.49
N TYR A 140 13.80 24.74 -3.12
CA TYR A 140 13.54 24.88 -4.56
C TYR A 140 12.30 25.71 -4.94
N TYR A 141 11.51 26.20 -3.98
CA TYR A 141 10.40 27.17 -4.15
C TYR A 141 9.51 26.95 -5.39
N ASP A 142 8.90 25.76 -5.49
CA ASP A 142 7.95 25.45 -6.56
C ASP A 142 6.56 25.13 -5.97
N GLU A 143 5.60 26.06 -6.12
CA GLU A 143 4.26 25.98 -5.49
C GLU A 143 3.44 24.78 -5.98
N ASP A 144 3.65 24.35 -7.23
CA ASP A 144 2.96 23.20 -7.83
C ASP A 144 3.32 21.87 -7.14
N GLU A 145 4.46 21.84 -6.46
CA GLU A 145 5.03 20.65 -5.84
C GLU A 145 4.49 20.41 -4.40
N GLN A 146 3.97 21.46 -3.75
CA GLN A 146 3.35 21.38 -2.41
C GLN A 146 2.00 20.65 -2.44
N GLY A 147 1.19 20.90 -3.48
CA GLY A 147 -0.10 20.23 -3.67
C GLY A 147 0.02 18.71 -3.83
N ARG A 148 1.10 18.24 -4.46
CA ARG A 148 1.45 16.81 -4.55
C ARG A 148 1.70 16.21 -3.17
N LEU A 149 2.59 16.84 -2.38
CA LEU A 149 2.97 16.32 -1.06
C LEU A 149 1.76 16.20 -0.12
N HIS A 150 0.92 17.24 -0.09
CA HIS A 150 -0.25 17.26 0.78
C HIS A 150 -1.23 16.12 0.45
N TRP A 151 -1.52 15.89 -0.83
CA TRP A 151 -2.42 14.82 -1.23
C TRP A 151 -1.82 13.42 -0.97
N VAL A 152 -0.54 13.21 -1.25
CA VAL A 152 0.14 11.94 -0.98
C VAL A 152 0.12 11.62 0.51
N LYS A 153 0.29 12.62 1.38
CA LYS A 153 0.15 12.49 2.83
C LYS A 153 -1.26 12.07 3.22
N ILE A 154 -2.30 12.77 2.72
CA ILE A 154 -3.70 12.42 3.01
C ILE A 154 -3.98 10.99 2.56
N SER A 155 -3.61 10.61 1.33
CA SER A 155 -3.79 9.27 0.81
C SER A 155 -3.14 8.19 1.66
N PHE A 156 -1.93 8.44 2.17
CA PHE A 156 -1.23 7.51 3.06
C PHE A 156 -1.98 7.32 4.38
N PHE A 157 -2.39 8.42 5.02
CA PHE A 157 -3.11 8.34 6.30
C PHE A 157 -4.49 7.71 6.13
N THR A 158 -5.20 7.99 5.05
CA THR A 158 -6.49 7.35 4.77
C THR A 158 -6.32 5.84 4.54
N ALA A 159 -5.31 5.41 3.75
CA ALA A 159 -5.00 4.00 3.56
C ALA A 159 -4.65 3.29 4.88
N LEU A 160 -3.89 3.96 5.75
CA LEU A 160 -3.49 3.45 7.05
C LEU A 160 -4.70 3.29 7.99
N ILE A 161 -5.56 4.30 8.08
CA ILE A 161 -6.79 4.24 8.88
C ILE A 161 -7.64 3.06 8.41
N ILE A 162 -7.81 2.92 7.10
CA ILE A 162 -8.56 1.80 6.51
C ILE A 162 -7.92 0.46 6.83
N GLY A 163 -6.58 0.32 6.75
CA GLY A 163 -5.88 -0.92 7.08
C GLY A 163 -5.99 -1.31 8.57
N ILE A 164 -5.95 -0.32 9.47
CA ILE A 164 -6.23 -0.55 10.90
C ILE A 164 -7.69 -0.97 11.08
N PHE A 165 -8.62 -0.27 10.44
CA PHE A 165 -10.05 -0.58 10.52
C PHE A 165 -10.36 -1.98 9.99
N ALA A 166 -9.69 -2.43 8.92
CA ALA A 166 -9.78 -3.77 8.36
C ALA A 166 -9.32 -4.84 9.37
N SER A 167 -8.25 -4.58 10.11
CA SER A 167 -7.75 -5.51 11.12
C SER A 167 -8.68 -5.62 12.31
N VAL A 168 -9.34 -4.52 12.65
CA VAL A 168 -10.33 -4.49 13.73
C VAL A 168 -11.63 -5.14 13.27
N SER A 169 -12.07 -4.93 12.03
CA SER A 169 -13.33 -5.46 11.51
C SER A 169 -13.39 -6.99 11.49
N THR A 170 -12.25 -7.68 11.34
CA THR A 170 -12.17 -9.16 11.46
C THR A 170 -12.72 -9.70 12.78
N TYR A 171 -12.80 -8.89 13.84
CA TYR A 171 -13.30 -9.29 15.16
C TYR A 171 -14.74 -8.83 15.45
N PHE A 172 -15.37 -8.08 14.53
CA PHE A 172 -16.70 -7.49 14.72
C PHE A 172 -17.75 -8.11 13.76
N PRO A 173 -19.05 -8.04 14.10
CA PRO A 173 -20.11 -8.70 13.32
C PRO A 173 -20.33 -8.07 11.94
N PHE A 174 -20.92 -8.87 11.03
CA PHE A 174 -21.18 -8.60 9.59
C PHE A 174 -21.66 -7.19 9.19
N TRP A 175 -22.34 -6.46 10.08
CA TRP A 175 -22.79 -5.10 9.81
C TRP A 175 -21.62 -4.12 9.62
N VAL A 176 -20.51 -4.35 10.32
CA VAL A 176 -19.30 -3.52 10.22
C VAL A 176 -18.60 -3.75 8.87
N ASP A 177 -18.69 -4.96 8.31
CA ASP A 177 -18.07 -5.30 7.03
C ASP A 177 -18.71 -4.57 5.84
N TYR A 178 -20.03 -4.42 5.79
CA TYR A 178 -20.69 -3.68 4.70
C TYR A 178 -20.27 -2.20 4.66
N TRP A 179 -20.21 -1.56 5.83
CA TRP A 179 -19.73 -0.18 5.94
C TRP A 179 -18.26 -0.09 5.59
N PHE A 180 -17.44 -1.03 6.08
CA PHE A 180 -16.02 -1.10 5.76
C PHE A 180 -15.79 -1.21 4.25
N VAL A 181 -16.41 -2.19 3.58
CA VAL A 181 -16.28 -2.38 2.12
C VAL A 181 -16.73 -1.13 1.37
N SER A 182 -17.82 -0.48 1.79
CA SER A 182 -18.29 0.76 1.16
C SER A 182 -17.26 1.90 1.26
N PHE A 183 -16.73 2.15 2.47
CA PHE A 183 -15.67 3.15 2.68
C PHE A 183 -14.40 2.80 1.90
N TYR A 184 -14.07 1.51 1.84
CA TYR A 184 -12.90 1.00 1.13
C TYR A 184 -12.98 1.27 -0.38
N ILE A 185 -14.14 1.01 -1.00
CA ILE A 185 -14.39 1.28 -2.43
C ILE A 185 -14.30 2.78 -2.72
N VAL A 186 -14.92 3.63 -1.89
CA VAL A 186 -14.88 5.08 -2.05
C VAL A 186 -13.44 5.60 -1.98
N PHE A 187 -12.64 5.11 -1.03
CA PHE A 187 -11.23 5.46 -0.93
C PHE A 187 -10.44 5.06 -2.17
N TYR A 188 -10.66 3.85 -2.67
CA TYR A 188 -10.00 3.34 -3.88
C TYR A 188 -10.31 4.20 -5.11
N ILE A 189 -11.60 4.50 -5.36
CA ILE A 189 -12.01 5.36 -6.48
C ILE A 189 -11.37 6.75 -6.35
N TRP A 190 -11.44 7.35 -5.17
CA TRP A 190 -10.84 8.66 -4.92
C TRP A 190 -9.32 8.65 -5.12
N PHE A 191 -8.64 7.58 -4.69
CA PHE A 191 -7.20 7.40 -4.85
C PHE A 191 -6.81 7.31 -6.33
N VAL A 192 -7.51 6.51 -7.14
CA VAL A 192 -7.24 6.38 -8.58
C VAL A 192 -7.44 7.71 -9.30
N ILE A 193 -8.54 8.40 -9.07
CA ILE A 193 -8.85 9.68 -9.74
C ILE A 193 -7.72 10.68 -9.51
N ARG A 194 -7.28 10.80 -8.26
CA ARG A 194 -6.22 11.73 -7.90
C ARG A 194 -4.84 11.29 -8.40
N PHE A 195 -4.57 9.98 -8.41
CA PHE A 195 -3.36 9.43 -9.03
C PHE A 195 -3.32 9.70 -10.54
N TYR A 196 -4.44 9.49 -11.23
CA TYR A 196 -4.56 9.76 -12.66
C TYR A 196 -4.37 11.26 -12.97
N ASN A 197 -5.05 12.15 -12.23
CA ASN A 197 -4.88 13.59 -12.39
C ASN A 197 -3.42 14.04 -12.16
N TYR A 198 -2.73 13.44 -11.20
CA TYR A 198 -1.30 13.71 -10.96
C TYR A 198 -0.43 13.28 -12.15
N VAL A 199 -0.67 12.08 -12.68
CA VAL A 199 0.03 11.56 -13.85
C VAL A 199 -0.19 12.44 -15.08
N THR A 200 -1.44 12.82 -15.37
CA THR A 200 -1.78 13.64 -16.52
C THR A 200 -1.15 15.04 -16.41
N LYS A 201 -1.09 15.60 -15.21
CA LYS A 201 -0.42 16.89 -14.96
C LYS A 201 1.08 16.81 -15.28
N ILE A 202 1.75 15.71 -14.91
CA ILE A 202 3.18 15.49 -15.25
C ILE A 202 3.38 15.29 -16.75
N ASP A 203 2.57 14.45 -17.39
CA ASP A 203 2.70 14.19 -18.82
C ASP A 203 2.51 15.49 -19.63
N PHE A 204 1.65 16.42 -19.17
CA PHE A 204 1.51 17.76 -19.76
C PHE A 204 2.78 18.61 -19.66
N TYR A 205 3.40 18.71 -18.47
CA TYR A 205 4.65 19.46 -18.31
C TYR A 205 5.85 18.84 -19.02
N LEU A 206 5.83 17.54 -19.30
CA LEU A 206 6.89 16.87 -20.06
C LEU A 206 6.72 17.03 -21.58
N ALA A 207 5.52 17.36 -22.05
CA ALA A 207 5.21 17.54 -23.46
C ALA A 207 5.32 19.01 -23.93
N ALA A 208 5.26 19.97 -23.01
CA ALA A 208 5.48 21.41 -23.25
C ALA A 208 6.97 21.77 -23.26
#